data_AF-A0A7D5LCE8-F1
#
_entry.id   AF-A0A7D5LCE8-F1
#
_cell.length_a   1.000
_cell.length_b   1.000
_cell.length_c   1.000
_cell.angle_alpha   90.00
_cell.angle_beta   90.00
_cell.angle_gamma   90.00
#
_symmetry.space_group_name_H-M   'P 1'
#
loop_
_entity.id
_entity.type
_entity.pdbx_description
1 polymer ?
#
loop_
_entity_poly.entity_id
_entity_poly.type
_entity_poly.pdbx_seq_one_letter_code
_entity_poly.pdbx_strand_id
1 'polypeptide(L)' 'MTESLSCGVCGRSVPLDEDHVTVSVEAIRIRDRDNRDEYVLHWRCAESAFGGWLKP' A
#
# COMPACT_ATOMS: atom_id res chain seq x y z
N MET A 1 20.57 4.92 -9.63
CA MET A 1 20.04 4.86 -8.25
C MET A 1 18.63 4.35 -8.39
N THR A 2 18.34 3.19 -7.84
CA THR A 2 16.98 2.63 -7.82
C THR A 2 16.13 3.46 -6.86
N GLU A 3 15.01 3.98 -7.35
CA GLU A 3 14.05 4.69 -6.50
C GLU A 3 13.42 3.70 -5.53
N SER A 4 13.30 4.10 -4.27
CA SER A 4 12.70 3.25 -3.24
C SER A 4 11.81 4.07 -2.31
N LEU A 5 10.71 3.45 -1.88
CA LEU A 5 9.76 4.02 -0.92
C LEU A 5 9.66 3.14 0.32
N SER A 6 9.18 3.70 1.42
CA SER A 6 8.96 2.94 2.65
C SER A 6 7.73 2.04 2.52
N CYS A 7 7.89 0.75 2.83
CA CYS A 7 6.78 -0.18 2.89
C CYS A 7 5.76 0.28 3.93
N GLY A 8 4.50 0.49 3.52
CA GLY A 8 3.42 0.90 4.42
C GLY A 8 3.09 -0.09 5.56
N VAL A 9 3.55 -1.35 5.46
CA VAL A 9 3.34 -2.38 6.49
C VAL A 9 4.53 -2.52 7.44
N CYS A 10 5.75 -2.72 6.89
CA CYS A 10 6.92 -3.06 7.71
C CYS A 10 7.92 -1.90 7.87
N GLY A 11 7.72 -0.78 7.18
CA GLY A 11 8.58 0.41 7.23
C GLY A 11 9.94 0.28 6.54
N ARG A 12 10.28 -0.89 5.99
CA ARG A 12 11.54 -1.10 5.25
C ARG A 12 11.42 -0.61 3.81
N SER A 13 12.55 -0.28 3.19
CA SER A 13 12.60 0.17 1.80
C SER A 13 12.07 -0.89 0.81
N VAL A 14 11.25 -0.44 -0.14
CA VAL A 14 10.72 -1.19 -1.28
C VAL A 14 11.33 -0.58 -2.54
N PRO A 15 12.12 -1.34 -3.32
CA PRO A 15 12.60 -0.91 -4.63
C PRO A 15 11.41 -0.80 -5.60
N LEU A 16 11.28 0.32 -6.31
CA LEU A 16 10.17 0.55 -7.24
C LEU A 16 10.38 -0.08 -8.63
N ASP A 17 11.58 -0.57 -8.91
CA ASP A 17 11.93 -1.35 -10.10
C ASP A 17 11.77 -2.87 -9.90
N GLU A 18 11.47 -3.31 -8.68
CA GLU A 18 11.17 -4.71 -8.34
C GLU A 18 9.67 -4.94 -8.12
N ASP A 19 9.27 -6.20 -7.96
CA ASP A 19 7.88 -6.57 -7.67
C ASP A 19 7.39 -5.94 -6.34
N HIS A 20 6.43 -5.04 -6.47
CA HIS A 20 5.78 -4.36 -5.36
C HIS A 20 4.27 -4.23 -5.57
N VAL A 21 3.55 -3.90 -4.51
CA VAL A 21 2.11 -3.68 -4.55
C VAL A 21 1.81 -2.25 -4.14
N THR A 22 1.02 -1.56 -4.94
CA THR A 22 0.51 -0.22 -4.61
C THR A 22 -0.93 -0.33 -4.10
N VAL A 23 -1.21 0.37 -3.00
CA VAL A 23 -2.51 0.37 -2.33
C VAL A 23 -2.98 1.81 -2.20
N SER A 24 -4.08 2.12 -2.87
CA SER A 24 -4.78 3.39 -2.68
C SER A 24 -5.83 3.21 -1.59
N VAL A 25 -5.71 4.00 -0.53
CA VAL A 25 -6.67 4.02 0.58
C VAL A 25 -7.49 5.29 0.46
N GLU A 26 -8.80 5.13 0.32
CA GLU A 26 -9.74 6.23 0.33
C GLU A 26 -10.49 6.23 1.66
N ALA A 27 -10.32 7.31 2.43
CA ALA A 27 -11.06 7.54 3.66
C ALA A 27 -12.29 8.40 3.34
N ILE A 28 -13.43 7.73 3.13
CA ILE A 28 -14.72 8.41 2.90
C ILE A 28 -15.22 8.97 4.23
N ARG A 29 -15.30 10.30 4.34
CA ARG A 29 -15.81 10.98 5.53
C ARG A 29 -17.15 11.62 5.21
N ILE A 30 -18.22 11.15 5.86
CA ILE A 30 -19.62 11.57 5.61
C ILE A 30 -19.85 13.10 5.70
N ARG A 31 -18.95 13.85 6.35
CA ARG A 31 -19.09 15.30 6.57
C ARG A 31 -17.84 16.11 6.20
N ASP A 32 -16.83 15.49 5.60
CA ASP A 32 -15.55 16.15 5.29
C ASP A 32 -15.06 15.75 3.90
N ARG A 33 -13.96 16.33 3.43
CA ARG A 33 -13.42 15.99 2.11
C ARG A 33 -12.82 14.59 2.17
N ASP A 34 -13.08 13.78 1.14
CA ASP A 34 -12.43 12.48 1.01
C ASP A 34 -10.91 12.66 0.95
N ASN A 35 -10.20 11.87 1.75
CA ASN A 35 -8.74 11.81 1.69
C ASN A 35 -8.33 10.54 0.97
N ARG A 36 -7.47 10.67 -0.05
CA ARG A 36 -6.91 9.53 -0.77
C ARG A 36 -5.41 9.51 -0.57
N ASP A 37 -4.95 8.48 0.11
CA ASP A 37 -3.55 8.21 0.37
C ASP A 37 -3.09 7.01 -0.48
N GLU A 38 -1.84 7.03 -0.94
CA GLU A 38 -1.25 5.93 -1.70
C GLU A 38 -0.04 5.38 -0.97
N TYR A 39 0.03 4.05 -0.86
CA TYR A 39 1.08 3.34 -0.16
C TYR A 39 1.71 2.28 -1.05
N VAL A 40 3.02 2.10 -0.93
CA VAL A 40 3.76 1.01 -1.57
C VAL A 40 4.09 -0.04 -0.53
N LEU A 41 3.90 -1.31 -0.88
CA LEU A 41 4.15 -2.48 -0.04
C LEU A 41 5.05 -3.48 -0.76
N HIS A 42 5.86 -4.23 0.00
CA HIS A 42 6.44 -5.47 -0.51
C HIS A 42 5.34 -6.48 -0.85
N TRP A 43 5.54 -7.29 -1.89
CA TRP A 43 4.61 -8.37 -2.26
C TRP A 43 4.18 -9.23 -1.06
N ARG A 44 5.15 -9.71 -0.28
CA ARG A 44 4.88 -10.57 0.91
C ARG A 44 4.12 -9.84 2.01
N CYS A 45 4.35 -8.53 2.16
CA CYS A 45 3.61 -7.73 3.13
C CYS A 45 2.16 -7.53 2.68
N ALA A 46 1.92 -7.31 1.39
CA ALA A 46 0.59 -7.24 0.83
C ALA A 46 -0.16 -8.59 0.95
N GLU A 47 0.50 -9.71 0.63
CA GLU A 47 -0.08 -11.04 0.78
C GLU A 47 -0.45 -11.34 2.23
N SER A 48 0.38 -10.97 3.20
CA SER A 48 0.07 -11.15 4.61
C SER A 48 -1.04 -10.20 5.11
N ALA A 49 -1.13 -8.98 4.56
CA ALA A 49 -2.11 -7.97 5.00
C ALA A 49 -3.51 -8.21 4.41
N PHE A 50 -3.56 -8.61 3.13
CA PHE A 50 -4.80 -8.81 2.38
C PHE A 50 -5.16 -10.29 2.17
N GLY A 51 -4.29 -11.20 2.62
CA GLY A 51 -4.53 -12.64 2.57
C GLY A 51 -5.80 -12.99 3.31
N GLY A 52 -6.80 -13.49 2.58
CA GLY A 52 -8.11 -13.85 3.11
C GLY A 52 -9.17 -12.74 3.03
N TRP A 53 -8.84 -11.57 2.48
CA TRP A 53 -9.86 -10.59 2.13
C TRP A 53 -10.71 -11.14 0.99
N LEU A 54 -12.03 -11.02 1.14
CA LEU A 54 -12.96 -11.35 0.07
C LEU A 54 -12.92 -10.22 -0.95
N LYS A 55 -12.73 -10.58 -2.22
CA LYS A 55 -12.96 -9.65 -3.31
C LYS A 55 -14.49 -9.51 -3.47
N PRO A 56 -15.04 -8.28 -3.44
CA PRO A 56 -16.44 -8.05 -3.76
C PRO A 56 -16.77 -8.46 -5.20
#